data_AF-A5Z9M7-F1
#
_entry.id   AF-A5Z9M7-F1
#
_cell.length_a   1.000
_cell.length_b   1.000
_cell.length_c   1.000
_cell.angle_alpha   90.00
_cell.angle_beta   90.00
_cell.angle_gamma   90.00
#
_symmetry.space_group_name_H-M   'P 1'
#
loop_
_entity.id
_entity.type
_entity.pdbx_description
1 polymer ?
#
loop_
_entity_poly.entity_id
_entity_poly.type
_entity_poly.pdbx_seq_one_letter_code
_entity_poly.pdbx_strand_id
1 'polypeptide(L)'
;MGRATNNLCAVLMGTVFFSLFNSTNMLSNSIVIIILFVFVSIFMAIYYGKNSKKSYVAESLESDDNKMENFVQQFSLSKRECEVLETLLKSDKNVKEIAQELYISRAALYRHISNMNEKTDTKSREGLIKFYYQWEKSGKN
;
A
#
# COMPACT_ATOMS: atom_id res chain seq x y z
N MET A 1 5.17 -20.79 -23.50
CA MET A 1 6.41 -20.05 -23.20
C MET A 1 6.89 -20.23 -21.75
N GLY A 2 6.04 -20.15 -20.72
CA GLY A 2 6.50 -20.13 -19.31
C GLY A 2 7.23 -21.38 -18.75
N ARG A 3 6.93 -22.61 -19.23
CA ARG A 3 7.56 -23.83 -18.68
C ARG A 3 9.04 -23.98 -19.03
N ALA A 4 9.40 -23.64 -20.28
CA ALA A 4 10.79 -23.68 -20.73
C ALA A 4 11.63 -22.60 -20.03
N THR A 5 11.08 -21.40 -19.87
CA THR A 5 11.74 -20.28 -19.17
C THR A 5 11.97 -20.58 -17.69
N ASN A 6 10.99 -21.18 -17.01
CA ASN A 6 11.14 -21.54 -15.58
C ASN A 6 12.17 -22.65 -15.37
N ASN A 7 12.19 -23.67 -16.24
CA ASN A 7 13.19 -24.74 -16.17
C ASN A 7 14.61 -24.21 -16.48
N LEU A 8 14.73 -23.35 -17.50
CA LEU A 8 16.01 -22.71 -17.84
C LEU A 8 16.54 -21.84 -16.68
N CYS A 9 15.68 -21.06 -16.02
CA CYS A 9 16.05 -20.27 -14.85
C CYS A 9 16.55 -21.14 -13.69
N ALA A 10 15.88 -22.27 -13.44
CA ALA A 10 16.30 -23.21 -12.40
C ALA A 10 17.66 -23.84 -12.68
N VAL A 11 17.94 -24.24 -13.93
CA VAL A 11 19.25 -24.79 -14.34
C VAL A 11 20.35 -23.73 -14.22
N LEU A 12 20.09 -22.51 -14.70
CA LEU A 12 21.05 -21.40 -14.61
C LEU A 12 21.36 -21.06 -13.14
N MET A 13 20.34 -20.95 -12.29
CA MET A 13 20.57 -20.70 -10.86
C MET A 13 21.34 -21.84 -10.20
N GLY A 14 20.96 -23.10 -10.44
CA GLY A 14 21.66 -24.26 -9.88
C GLY A 14 23.15 -24.29 -10.23
N THR A 15 23.48 -24.04 -11.50
CA THR A 15 24.88 -24.03 -11.95
C THR A 15 25.71 -22.89 -11.34
N VAL A 16 25.12 -21.69 -11.19
CA VAL A 16 25.80 -20.54 -10.58
C VAL A 16 26.03 -20.75 -9.08
N PHE A 17 25.01 -21.20 -8.33
CA PHE A 17 25.15 -21.49 -6.91
C PHE A 17 26.14 -22.63 -6.64
N PHE A 18 26.11 -23.68 -7.46
CA PHE A 18 27.02 -24.81 -7.32
C PHE A 18 28.48 -24.41 -7.59
N SER A 19 28.73 -23.59 -8.61
CA SER A 19 30.08 -23.08 -8.93
C SER A 19 30.63 -22.18 -7.82
N LEU A 20 29.78 -21.32 -7.24
CA LEU A 20 30.14 -20.48 -6.10
C LEU A 20 30.43 -21.29 -4.84
N PHE A 21 29.70 -22.39 -4.59
CA PHE A 21 29.90 -23.24 -3.42
C PHE A 21 31.15 -24.13 -3.54
N ASN A 22 31.45 -24.63 -4.75
CA ASN A 22 32.56 -25.56 -5.00
C ASN A 22 33.92 -24.87 -5.25
N SER A 23 33.96 -23.53 -5.22
CA SER A 23 35.21 -22.77 -5.31
C SER A 23 36.07 -23.03 -4.08
N THR A 24 37.37 -23.30 -4.29
CA THR A 24 38.33 -23.65 -3.24
C THR A 24 38.62 -22.50 -2.27
N ASN A 25 38.29 -21.27 -2.68
CA ASN A 25 38.63 -20.06 -1.93
C ASN A 25 37.44 -19.61 -1.08
N MET A 26 37.24 -20.28 0.06
CA MET A 26 36.12 -20.00 0.99
C MET A 26 36.03 -18.52 1.39
N LEU A 27 37.18 -17.85 1.55
CA LEU A 27 37.27 -16.41 1.84
C LEU A 27 36.69 -15.55 0.71
N SER A 28 37.03 -15.86 -0.54
CA SER A 28 36.52 -15.13 -1.71
C SER A 28 35.02 -15.33 -1.88
N ASN A 29 34.53 -16.56 -1.73
CA ASN A 29 33.09 -16.86 -1.83
C ASN A 29 32.29 -16.13 -0.75
N SER A 30 32.82 -16.08 0.48
CA SER A 30 32.18 -15.36 1.60
C SER A 30 32.07 -13.87 1.31
N ILE A 31 33.12 -13.25 0.76
CA ILE A 31 33.10 -11.83 0.36
C ILE A 31 32.04 -11.58 -0.71
N VAL A 32 31.97 -12.45 -1.74
CA VAL A 32 30.98 -12.31 -2.82
C VAL A 32 29.54 -12.41 -2.30
N ILE A 33 29.27 -13.35 -1.38
CA ILE A 33 27.95 -13.52 -0.77
C ILE A 33 27.56 -12.28 0.06
N ILE A 34 28.49 -11.73 0.85
CA ILE A 34 28.25 -10.53 1.67
C ILE A 34 27.92 -9.34 0.77
N ILE A 35 28.68 -9.13 -0.31
CA ILE A 35 28.41 -8.06 -1.27
C ILE A 35 27.01 -8.21 -1.87
N LEU A 36 26.65 -9.42 -2.32
CA LEU A 36 25.32 -9.69 -2.86
C LEU A 36 24.21 -9.42 -1.83
N PHE A 37 24.40 -9.83 -0.58
CA PHE A 37 23.46 -9.59 0.50
C PHE A 37 23.26 -8.10 0.79
N VAL A 38 24.34 -7.32 0.80
CA VAL A 38 24.29 -5.85 0.97
C VAL A 38 23.55 -5.21 -0.21
N PHE A 39 23.84 -5.63 -1.44
CA PHE A 39 23.12 -5.13 -2.61
C PHE A 39 21.63 -5.44 -2.57
N VAL A 40 21.24 -6.68 -2.25
CA VAL A 40 19.83 -7.07 -2.06
C VAL A 40 19.21 -6.26 -0.92
N SER A 41 19.92 -6.06 0.18
CA SER A 41 19.45 -5.26 1.32
C SER A 41 19.26 -3.79 0.97
N ILE A 42 20.15 -3.19 0.18
CA ILE A 42 20.02 -1.80 -0.31
C ILE A 42 18.86 -1.70 -1.30
N PHE A 43 18.76 -2.62 -2.27
CA PHE A 43 17.61 -2.68 -3.17
C PHE A 43 16.32 -2.81 -2.40
N MET A 44 16.29 -3.67 -1.39
CA MET A 44 15.12 -3.91 -0.55
C MET A 44 14.85 -2.73 0.37
N ALA A 45 15.85 -2.00 0.85
CA ALA A 45 15.71 -0.78 1.63
C ALA A 45 15.29 0.42 0.77
N ILE A 46 15.66 0.48 -0.51
CA ILE A 46 15.17 1.49 -1.46
C ILE A 46 13.75 1.15 -1.88
N TYR A 47 13.46 -0.13 -2.16
CA TYR A 47 12.14 -0.63 -2.48
C TYR A 47 11.18 -0.41 -1.30
N TYR A 48 11.56 -0.86 -0.10
CA TYR A 48 10.81 -0.61 1.13
C TYR A 48 10.87 0.83 1.61
N GLY A 49 11.94 1.58 1.37
CA GLY A 49 12.04 2.99 1.76
C GLY A 49 11.11 3.85 0.90
N LYS A 50 11.03 3.54 -0.40
CA LYS A 50 9.98 4.04 -1.29
C LYS A 50 8.61 3.59 -0.79
N ASN A 51 8.49 2.36 -0.29
CA ASN A 51 7.30 1.80 0.38
C ASN A 51 7.18 2.07 1.91
N SER A 52 7.94 3.01 2.48
CA SER A 52 7.82 3.37 3.90
C SER A 52 7.31 4.79 4.06
N LYS A 53 7.38 5.59 2.99
CA LYS A 53 6.32 6.57 2.70
C LYS A 53 5.08 5.93 2.07
N LYS A 54 5.20 4.70 1.55
CA LYS A 54 4.14 3.92 0.90
C LYS A 54 3.95 2.56 1.60
N SER A 55 3.67 2.59 2.92
CA SER A 55 3.15 1.42 3.64
C SER A 55 1.64 1.32 3.39
N TYR A 56 1.26 1.30 2.12
CA TYR A 56 -0.03 0.87 1.58
C TYR A 56 0.26 0.59 0.10
N VAL A 57 0.62 -0.68 -0.17
CA VAL A 57 0.47 -1.45 -1.41
C VAL A 57 0.74 -0.73 -2.74
N ALA A 58 1.81 -1.15 -3.44
CA ALA A 58 1.95 -0.91 -4.87
C ALA A 58 1.43 -2.14 -5.64
N GLU A 59 0.83 -1.84 -6.80
CA GLU A 59 0.75 -2.69 -7.99
C GLU A 59 -0.59 -3.44 -8.23
N SER A 60 -1.67 -2.66 -8.40
CA SER A 60 -2.69 -2.92 -9.44
C SER A 60 -3.68 -1.77 -9.75
N LEU A 61 -3.59 -0.59 -9.13
CA LEU A 61 -4.62 0.47 -9.26
C LEU A 61 -4.06 1.89 -9.46
N GLU A 62 -3.34 2.14 -10.55
CA GLU A 62 -2.68 3.44 -10.82
C GLU A 62 -3.62 4.67 -10.95
N SER A 63 -4.94 4.53 -10.85
CA SER A 63 -5.89 5.66 -10.81
C SER A 63 -6.52 5.96 -9.43
N ASP A 64 -6.66 4.99 -8.54
CA ASP A 64 -7.42 5.15 -7.27
C ASP A 64 -6.54 5.44 -6.04
N ASP A 65 -5.31 4.90 -5.99
CA ASP A 65 -4.41 5.12 -4.84
C ASP A 65 -3.99 6.60 -4.73
N ASN A 66 -3.79 7.26 -5.88
CA ASN A 66 -3.60 8.71 -5.92
C ASN A 66 -4.87 9.45 -5.51
N LYS A 67 -6.07 8.94 -5.83
CA LYS A 67 -7.31 9.64 -5.54
C LYS A 67 -7.56 9.75 -4.05
N MET A 68 -7.37 8.66 -3.28
CA MET A 68 -7.51 8.71 -1.82
C MET A 68 -6.52 9.69 -1.19
N GLU A 69 -5.23 9.60 -1.54
CA GLU A 69 -4.22 10.49 -0.97
C GLU A 69 -4.50 11.96 -1.31
N ASN A 70 -4.83 12.25 -2.56
CA ASN A 70 -5.16 13.61 -2.98
C ASN A 70 -6.44 14.13 -2.32
N PHE A 71 -7.45 13.27 -2.11
CA PHE A 71 -8.68 13.62 -1.42
C PHE A 71 -8.40 13.96 0.05
N VAL A 72 -7.65 13.10 0.75
CA VAL A 72 -7.23 13.30 2.15
C VAL A 72 -6.46 14.60 2.31
N GLN A 73 -5.53 14.89 1.39
CA GLN A 73 -4.76 16.14 1.40
C GLN A 73 -5.65 17.35 1.11
N GLN A 74 -6.49 17.29 0.07
CA GLN A 74 -7.37 18.40 -0.34
C GLN A 74 -8.31 18.83 0.79
N PHE A 75 -8.91 17.86 1.49
CA PHE A 75 -9.88 18.11 2.55
C PHE A 75 -9.28 18.06 3.96
N SER A 76 -7.95 17.96 4.07
CA SER A 76 -7.24 17.90 5.35
C SER A 76 -7.84 16.86 6.32
N LEU A 77 -8.08 15.64 5.82
CA LEU A 77 -8.57 14.55 6.64
C LEU A 77 -7.44 14.06 7.56
N SER A 78 -7.78 13.85 8.83
CA SER A 78 -6.87 13.22 9.79
C SER A 78 -6.63 11.76 9.41
N LYS A 79 -5.54 11.17 9.92
CA LYS A 79 -5.25 9.74 9.75
C LYS A 79 -6.45 8.86 10.15
N ARG A 80 -7.11 9.21 11.27
CA ARG A 80 -8.28 8.48 11.74
C ARG A 80 -9.48 8.60 10.80
N GLU A 81 -9.73 9.80 10.27
CA GLU A 81 -10.80 10.01 9.29
C GLU A 81 -10.53 9.28 7.97
N CYS A 82 -9.27 9.21 7.52
CA CYS A 82 -8.87 8.42 6.36
C CYS A 82 -9.22 6.94 6.54
N GLU A 83 -8.83 6.34 7.68
CA GLU A 83 -9.15 4.94 8.00
C GLU A 83 -10.67 4.69 8.05
N VAL A 84 -11.43 5.64 8.64
CA VAL A 84 -12.89 5.57 8.65
C VAL A 84 -13.45 5.62 7.23
N LEU A 85 -13.00 6.56 6.40
CA LEU A 85 -13.46 6.72 5.02
C LEU A 85 -13.17 5.46 4.19
N GLU A 86 -11.95 4.92 4.26
CA GLU A 86 -11.61 3.69 3.57
C GLU A 86 -12.52 2.52 3.95
N THR A 87 -12.83 2.39 5.24
CA THR A 87 -13.71 1.34 5.73
C THR A 87 -15.14 1.54 5.22
N LEU A 88 -15.63 2.78 5.17
CA LEU A 88 -16.95 3.10 4.64
C LEU A 88 -17.08 2.81 3.14
N LEU A 89 -16.00 2.96 2.37
CA LEU A 89 -15.96 2.72 0.92
C LEU A 89 -15.87 1.24 0.57
N LYS A 90 -15.22 0.43 1.42
CA LYS A 90 -14.98 -1.01 1.17
C LYS A 90 -16.11 -1.92 1.70
N SER A 91 -17.13 -1.37 2.35
CA SER A 91 -18.04 -2.14 3.20
C SER A 91 -19.50 -1.73 3.05
N ASP A 92 -20.34 -2.71 2.69
CA ASP A 92 -21.81 -2.60 2.74
C ASP A 92 -22.39 -2.83 4.15
N LYS A 93 -21.52 -2.97 5.16
CA LYS A 93 -21.92 -3.25 6.55
C LYS A 93 -22.67 -2.07 7.17
N ASN A 94 -23.45 -2.41 8.21
CA ASN A 94 -24.15 -1.39 8.99
C ASN A 94 -23.19 -0.67 9.97
N VAL A 95 -23.63 0.46 10.52
CA VAL A 95 -22.81 1.32 11.41
C VAL A 95 -22.28 0.58 12.64
N LYS A 96 -23.03 -0.40 13.18
CA LYS A 96 -22.60 -1.17 14.35
C LYS A 96 -21.39 -2.05 14.01
N GLU A 97 -21.45 -2.74 12.88
CA GLU A 97 -20.37 -3.62 12.41
C GLU A 97 -19.11 -2.83 12.04
N ILE A 98 -19.27 -1.69 11.38
CA ILE A 98 -18.14 -0.81 11.02
C ILE A 98 -17.48 -0.25 12.28
N ALA A 99 -18.26 0.19 13.27
CA ALA A 99 -17.72 0.68 14.53
C ALA A 99 -16.91 -0.40 15.27
N GLN A 100 -17.38 -1.65 15.23
CA GLN A 100 -16.68 -2.80 15.80
C GLN A 100 -15.37 -3.11 15.07
N GLU A 101 -15.38 -3.13 13.74
CA GLU A 101 -14.18 -3.33 12.91
C GLU A 101 -13.11 -2.25 13.15
N LEU A 102 -13.59 -1.03 13.37
CA LEU A 102 -12.77 0.14 13.66
C LEU A 102 -12.39 0.28 15.15
N TYR A 103 -12.82 -0.66 16.00
CA TYR A 103 -12.61 -0.65 17.46
C TYR A 103 -13.00 0.67 18.14
N ILE A 104 -14.11 1.27 17.71
CA ILE A 104 -14.64 2.54 18.26
C ILE A 104 -16.13 2.43 18.61
N SER A 105 -16.64 3.37 19.40
CA SER A 105 -18.07 3.44 19.66
C SER A 105 -18.84 3.95 18.43
N ARG A 106 -20.13 3.61 18.33
CA ARG A 106 -21.02 4.14 17.28
C ARG A 106 -21.05 5.68 17.28
N ALA A 107 -21.08 6.29 18.47
CA ALA A 107 -21.05 7.74 18.61
C ALA A 107 -19.75 8.35 18.08
N ALA A 108 -18.60 7.71 18.34
CA ALA A 108 -17.32 8.15 17.79
C ALA A 108 -17.30 8.02 16.26
N LEU A 109 -17.82 6.93 15.71
CA LEU A 109 -17.94 6.76 14.26
C LEU A 109 -18.81 7.85 13.62
N TYR A 110 -19.98 8.16 14.21
CA TYR A 110 -20.84 9.24 13.73
C TYR A 110 -20.13 10.61 13.79
N ARG A 111 -19.35 10.87 14.85
CA ARG A 111 -18.56 12.10 14.95
C ARG A 111 -17.52 12.19 13.84
N HIS A 112 -16.79 11.12 13.55
CA HIS A 112 -15.84 11.10 12.42
C HIS A 112 -16.54 11.35 11.08
N ILE A 113 -17.70 10.73 10.86
CA ILE A 113 -18.51 10.97 9.65
C ILE A 113 -18.96 12.44 9.57
N SER A 114 -19.42 13.03 10.68
CA SER A 114 -19.82 14.44 10.74
C SER A 114 -18.68 15.39 10.42
N ASN A 115 -17.50 15.16 11.03
CA ASN A 115 -16.33 15.99 10.77
C ASN A 115 -15.87 15.90 9.31
N MET A 116 -15.91 14.70 8.71
CA MET A 116 -15.60 14.54 7.28
C MET A 116 -16.63 15.26 6.43
N ASN A 117 -17.93 15.13 6.74
CA ASN A 117 -19.01 15.83 6.06
C ASN A 117 -18.83 17.35 6.07
N GLU A 118 -18.45 17.93 7.21
CA GLU A 118 -18.14 19.36 7.32
C GLU A 118 -16.97 19.77 6.43
N LYS A 119 -15.92 18.93 6.33
CA LYS A 119 -14.76 19.19 5.48
C LYS A 119 -15.05 19.08 4.00
N THR A 120 -15.95 18.18 3.60
CA THR A 120 -16.29 17.89 2.20
C THR A 120 -17.57 18.56 1.72
N ASP A 121 -18.20 19.40 2.56
CA ASP A 121 -19.51 20.01 2.31
C ASP A 121 -20.60 18.98 1.93
N THR A 122 -20.60 17.85 2.61
CA THR A 122 -21.62 16.79 2.46
C THR A 122 -22.48 16.69 3.73
N LYS A 123 -23.62 16.00 3.64
CA LYS A 123 -24.63 15.97 4.73
C LYS A 123 -24.94 14.59 5.29
N SER A 124 -24.42 13.52 4.69
CA SER A 124 -24.69 12.15 5.12
C SER A 124 -23.56 11.20 4.73
N ARG A 125 -23.55 10.00 5.32
CA ARG A 125 -22.61 8.92 4.93
C ARG A 125 -22.69 8.64 3.43
N GLU A 126 -23.90 8.50 2.91
CA GLU A 126 -24.16 8.21 1.49
C GLU A 126 -23.71 9.37 0.61
N GLY A 127 -23.95 10.62 1.06
CA GLY A 127 -23.47 11.82 0.38
C GLY A 127 -21.94 11.88 0.31
N LEU A 128 -21.26 11.58 1.41
CA LEU A 128 -19.79 11.52 1.47
C LEU A 128 -19.22 10.45 0.54
N ILE A 129 -19.78 9.23 0.55
CA ILE A 129 -19.35 8.13 -0.32
C ILE A 129 -19.53 8.50 -1.79
N LYS A 130 -20.72 9.02 -2.16
CA LYS A 130 -21.01 9.44 -3.53
C LYS A 130 -20.07 10.56 -3.97
N PHE A 131 -19.83 11.54 -3.11
CA PHE A 131 -18.92 12.65 -3.37
C PHE A 131 -17.50 12.16 -3.63
N TYR A 132 -16.97 11.26 -2.80
CA TYR A 132 -15.66 10.65 -3.01
C TYR A 132 -15.55 10.02 -4.40
N TYR A 133 -16.52 9.20 -4.82
CA TYR A 133 -16.48 8.58 -6.15
C TYR A 133 -16.57 9.58 -7.30
N GLN A 134 -17.32 10.67 -7.15
CA GLN A 134 -17.47 11.71 -8.17
C GLN A 134 -16.33 12.74 -8.18
N TRP A 135 -15.57 12.82 -7.09
CA TRP A 135 -14.51 13.80 -6.96
C TRP A 135 -13.36 13.51 -7.92
N GLU A 136 -12.97 14.52 -8.66
CA GLU A 136 -11.74 14.56 -9.45
C GLU A 136 -10.85 15.65 -8.88
N LYS A 137 -9.55 15.38 -8.79
CA LYS A 137 -8.58 16.40 -8.36
C LYS A 137 -8.63 17.53 -9.38
N SER A 138 -9.20 18.68 -9.01
CA SER A 138 -9.21 19.85 -9.88
C SER A 138 -7.77 20.13 -10.33
N GLY A 139 -7.53 19.97 -11.63
CA GLY A 139 -6.30 20.41 -12.25
C GLY A 139 -6.12 21.88 -11.94
N LYS A 140 -4.88 22.23 -11.55
CA LYS A 140 -4.41 23.60 -11.32
C LYS A 140 -5.15 24.62 -12.19
N ASN A 141 -5.88 25.54 -11.55
CA ASN A 141 -6.04 26.90 -12.06
C ASN A 141 -5.03 27.78 -11.32
#